data_AF-A0A517XZD2-F1
#
_entry.id   AF-A0A517XZD2-F1
#
_cell.length_a   1.000
_cell.length_b   1.000
_cell.length_c   1.000
_cell.angle_alpha   90.00
_cell.angle_beta   90.00
_cell.angle_gamma   90.00
#
_symmetry.space_group_name_H-M   'P 1'
#
loop_
_entity.id
_entity.type
_entity.pdbx_description
1 polymer ?
#
loop_
_entity_poly.entity_id
_entity_poly.type
_entity_poly.pdbx_seq_one_letter_code
_entity_poly.pdbx_strand_id
1 'polypeptide(L)'
;MRWTDEMRVDTPEQIGLDFELAGLGSRLVAAFVDGVLKVLLGFVVGTLGLVLVALLTTASPFDGSPTLVVALIAGFFTALSLGYGVYFEARWNGQTPGKWFAHVRVVRLGGGPVDATAAAVRNALALVDQLPIFYVLGATLVLLTTNRQRLGDLAAGTVVIRERYAADAPDSAEELLEYATADVAFTPAQLATLAPDDRAVIRAFLQRYPDMDRAGRERLAVRMAARFHRTTGYAAARPPDDGEARAFLASLLRDLEQYRRHG
;
A
#
# COMPACT_ATOMS: atom_id res chain seq x y z
N MET A 1 1.45 -10.06 28.27
CA MET A 1 1.47 -10.07 26.79
C MET A 1 1.24 -8.65 26.30
N ARG A 2 2.26 -8.01 25.70
CA ARG A 2 2.11 -6.70 25.06
C ARG A 2 1.61 -6.92 23.64
N TRP A 3 0.43 -6.41 23.33
CA TRP A 3 -0.12 -6.39 21.98
C TRP A 3 0.56 -5.25 21.22
N THR A 4 1.59 -5.54 20.43
CA THR A 4 2.20 -4.56 19.52
C THR A 4 1.59 -4.74 18.13
N ASP A 5 1.02 -3.68 17.56
CA ASP A 5 0.30 -3.68 16.27
C ASP A 5 1.25 -3.72 15.05
N GLU A 6 2.47 -4.24 15.26
CA GLU A 6 3.58 -4.24 14.30
C GLU A 6 3.93 -5.68 13.92
N MET A 7 3.86 -6.00 12.62
CA MET A 7 4.35 -7.26 12.06
C MET A 7 5.69 -7.02 11.38
N ARG A 8 6.75 -7.64 11.90
CA ARG A 8 8.08 -7.63 11.29
C ARG A 8 8.18 -8.74 10.26
N VAL A 9 8.38 -8.38 9.00
CA VAL A 9 8.60 -9.32 7.91
C VAL A 9 10.04 -9.22 7.44
N ASP A 10 10.76 -10.34 7.51
CA ASP A 10 12.10 -10.44 6.94
C ASP A 10 11.98 -10.67 5.42
N THR A 11 12.24 -9.62 4.64
CA THR A 11 12.33 -9.75 3.17
C THR A 11 13.67 -10.39 2.77
N PRO A 12 13.77 -10.93 1.54
CA PRO A 12 15.01 -11.55 1.03
C PRO A 12 16.23 -10.62 1.06
N GLU A 13 16.02 -9.30 1.13
CA GLU A 13 17.09 -8.30 1.25
C GLU A 13 17.59 -8.05 2.69
N GLN A 14 17.14 -8.81 3.70
CA GLN A 14 17.50 -8.62 5.13
C GLN A 14 17.24 -7.20 5.66
N ILE A 15 16.12 -6.61 5.25
CA ILE A 15 15.63 -5.34 5.81
C ILE A 15 14.27 -5.65 6.43
N GLY A 16 14.21 -5.77 7.76
CA GLY A 16 12.95 -5.97 8.47
C GLY A 16 12.04 -4.77 8.21
N LEU A 17 10.92 -4.99 7.54
CA LEU A 17 9.88 -3.98 7.41
C LEU A 17 8.89 -4.21 8.55
N ASP A 18 8.85 -3.26 9.48
CA ASP A 18 7.82 -3.21 10.52
C ASP A 18 6.55 -2.64 9.88
N PHE A 19 5.56 -3.51 9.67
CA PHE A 19 4.26 -3.12 9.10
C PHE A 19 3.26 -2.85 10.21
N GLU A 20 2.70 -1.64 10.23
CA GLU A 20 1.57 -1.31 11.10
C GLU A 20 0.31 -2.01 10.57
N LEU A 21 -0.23 -2.93 11.36
CA LEU A 21 -1.43 -3.68 10.99
C LEU A 21 -2.62 -2.74 10.87
N ALA A 22 -3.42 -2.91 9.81
CA ALA A 22 -4.63 -2.12 9.65
C ALA A 22 -5.60 -2.42 10.80
N GLY A 23 -5.91 -1.40 11.60
CA GLY A 23 -6.91 -1.46 12.67
C GLY A 23 -8.31 -1.82 12.14
N LEU A 24 -9.18 -2.28 13.04
CA LEU A 24 -10.55 -2.68 12.69
C LEU A 24 -11.33 -1.53 12.03
N GLY A 25 -11.13 -0.29 12.48
CA GLY A 25 -11.81 0.90 11.95
C GLY A 25 -11.54 1.17 10.47
N SER A 26 -10.26 1.18 10.04
CA SER A 26 -9.92 1.43 8.63
C SER A 26 -10.42 0.31 7.72
N ARG A 27 -10.43 -0.93 8.21
CA ARG A 27 -11.02 -2.06 7.49
C ARG A 27 -12.54 -1.95 7.35
N LEU A 28 -13.25 -1.42 8.36
CA LEU A 28 -14.68 -1.16 8.28
C LEU A 28 -14.99 -0.05 7.27
N VAL A 29 -14.22 1.04 7.27
CA VAL A 29 -14.35 2.12 6.27
C VAL A 29 -14.11 1.58 4.86
N ALA A 30 -13.04 0.79 4.66
CA ALA A 30 -12.76 0.16 3.39
C ALA A 30 -13.93 -0.72 2.91
N ALA A 31 -14.46 -1.57 3.81
CA ALA A 31 -15.58 -2.45 3.51
C ALA A 31 -16.87 -1.68 3.21
N PHE A 32 -17.12 -0.56 3.89
CA PHE A 32 -18.27 0.29 3.65
C PHE A 32 -18.20 0.95 2.27
N VAL A 33 -17.06 1.57 1.93
CA VAL A 33 -16.86 2.23 0.63
C VAL A 33 -16.93 1.20 -0.50
N ASP A 34 -16.24 0.06 -0.36
CA ASP A 34 -16.34 -1.03 -1.35
C ASP A 34 -17.77 -1.57 -1.46
N GLY A 35 -18.51 -1.64 -0.36
CA GLY A 35 -19.91 -2.06 -0.34
C GLY A 35 -20.81 -1.14 -1.15
N VAL A 36 -20.69 0.19 -0.93
CA VAL A 36 -21.42 1.20 -1.71
C VAL A 36 -21.08 1.11 -3.20
N LEU A 37 -19.79 1.00 -3.54
CA LEU A 37 -19.36 0.89 -4.93
C LEU A 37 -19.87 -0.38 -5.61
N LYS A 38 -19.86 -1.52 -4.91
CA LYS A 38 -20.42 -2.78 -5.43
C LYS A 38 -21.92 -2.70 -5.66
N VAL A 39 -22.67 -2.07 -4.75
CA VAL A 39 -24.12 -1.87 -4.90
C VAL A 39 -24.42 -0.96 -6.09
N LEU A 40 -23.72 0.16 -6.21
CA LEU A 40 -23.88 1.08 -7.36
C LEU A 40 -23.54 0.40 -8.68
N LEU A 41 -22.40 -0.29 -8.73
CA LEU A 41 -21.98 -1.03 -9.92
C LEU A 41 -22.99 -2.13 -10.26
N GLY A 42 -23.47 -2.88 -9.26
CA GLY A 42 -24.47 -3.93 -9.45
C GLY A 42 -25.80 -3.38 -9.93
N PHE A 43 -26.22 -2.22 -9.42
CA PHE A 43 -27.44 -1.55 -9.89
C PHE A 43 -27.31 -1.11 -11.35
N VAL A 44 -26.19 -0.47 -11.73
CA VAL A 44 -25.94 -0.04 -13.11
C VAL A 44 -25.88 -1.24 -14.06
N VAL A 45 -25.05 -2.23 -13.76
CA VAL A 45 -24.87 -3.43 -14.60
C VAL A 45 -26.16 -4.24 -14.67
N GLY A 46 -26.86 -4.39 -13.54
CA GLY A 46 -28.15 -5.09 -13.49
C GLY A 46 -29.22 -4.38 -14.32
N THR A 47 -29.31 -3.06 -14.23
CA THR A 47 -30.26 -2.27 -15.02
C THR A 47 -29.94 -2.35 -16.51
N LEU A 48 -28.68 -2.22 -16.91
CA LEU A 48 -28.25 -2.38 -18.31
C LEU A 48 -28.56 -3.79 -18.83
N GLY A 49 -28.34 -4.82 -18.01
CA GLY A 49 -28.70 -6.20 -18.35
C GLY A 49 -30.21 -6.38 -18.55
N LEU A 50 -31.04 -5.81 -17.67
CA LEU A 50 -32.50 -5.85 -17.81
C LEU A 50 -32.98 -5.11 -19.07
N VAL A 51 -32.41 -3.93 -19.35
CA VAL A 51 -32.71 -3.17 -20.58
C VAL A 51 -32.33 -3.97 -21.81
N LEU A 52 -31.15 -4.61 -21.82
CA LEU A 52 -30.71 -5.44 -22.92
C LEU A 52 -31.65 -6.63 -23.16
N VAL A 53 -32.07 -7.33 -22.10
CA VAL A 53 -33.04 -8.43 -22.20
C VAL A 53 -34.38 -7.94 -22.75
N ALA A 54 -34.87 -6.79 -22.28
CA ALA A 54 -36.12 -6.19 -22.75
C ALA A 54 -36.06 -5.74 -24.23
N LEU A 55 -34.87 -5.36 -24.72
CA LEU A 55 -34.67 -5.02 -26.14
C LEU A 55 -34.60 -6.25 -27.05
N LEU A 56 -34.08 -7.37 -26.54
CA LEU A 56 -33.85 -8.59 -27.30
C LEU A 56 -35.03 -9.58 -27.23
N THR A 57 -35.91 -9.44 -26.24
CA THR A 57 -37.00 -10.37 -25.98
C THR A 57 -38.27 -9.64 -25.59
N THR A 58 -39.43 -10.25 -25.87
CA THR A 58 -40.74 -9.76 -25.42
C THR A 58 -41.18 -10.40 -24.10
N ALA A 59 -40.40 -11.35 -23.57
CA ALA A 59 -40.68 -12.01 -22.30
C ALA A 59 -40.27 -11.12 -21.13
N SER A 60 -41.08 -11.08 -20.07
CA SER A 60 -40.69 -10.36 -18.86
C SER A 60 -39.63 -11.18 -18.11
N PRO A 61 -38.49 -10.55 -17.72
CA PRO A 61 -37.44 -11.24 -16.95
C PRO A 61 -37.91 -11.68 -15.56
N PHE A 62 -39.12 -11.29 -15.14
CA PHE A 62 -39.73 -11.64 -13.87
C PHE A 62 -40.85 -12.68 -13.97
N ASP A 63 -41.15 -13.21 -15.17
CA ASP A 63 -42.21 -14.20 -15.38
C ASP A 63 -41.81 -15.62 -14.92
N GLY A 64 -40.56 -15.81 -14.50
CA GLY A 64 -40.04 -17.07 -13.97
C GLY A 64 -40.51 -17.37 -12.54
N SER A 65 -40.15 -18.56 -12.04
CA SER A 65 -40.35 -18.92 -10.63
C SER A 65 -39.71 -17.85 -9.72
N PRO A 66 -40.41 -17.32 -8.69
CA PRO A 66 -39.85 -16.35 -7.75
C PRO A 66 -38.54 -16.85 -7.12
N THR A 67 -38.43 -18.15 -6.86
CA THR A 67 -37.22 -18.78 -6.33
C THR A 67 -36.05 -18.69 -7.33
N LEU A 68 -36.31 -18.92 -8.62
CA LEU A 68 -35.31 -18.79 -9.68
C LEU A 68 -34.85 -17.33 -9.80
N VAL A 69 -35.77 -16.37 -9.78
CA VAL A 69 -35.44 -14.94 -9.88
C VAL A 69 -34.54 -14.52 -8.70
N VAL A 70 -34.91 -14.90 -7.47
CA VAL A 70 -34.09 -14.63 -6.28
C VAL A 70 -32.70 -15.28 -6.40
N ALA A 71 -32.62 -16.53 -6.86
CA ALA A 71 -31.35 -17.23 -7.03
C ALA A 71 -30.45 -16.56 -8.08
N LEU A 72 -31.02 -16.08 -9.19
CA LEU A 72 -30.28 -15.36 -10.23
C LEU A 72 -29.75 -14.02 -9.72
N ILE A 73 -30.56 -13.25 -9.00
CA ILE A 73 -30.14 -11.99 -8.38
C ILE A 73 -29.02 -12.24 -7.38
N ALA A 74 -29.20 -13.20 -6.47
CA ALA A 74 -28.18 -13.55 -5.48
C ALA A 74 -26.87 -14.03 -6.13
N GLY A 75 -26.96 -14.86 -7.17
CA GLY A 75 -25.83 -15.34 -7.96
C GLY A 75 -25.09 -14.20 -8.66
N PHE A 76 -25.82 -13.27 -9.27
CA PHE A 76 -25.27 -12.08 -9.91
C PHE A 76 -24.47 -11.21 -8.92
N PHE A 77 -25.05 -10.86 -7.78
CA PHE A 77 -24.35 -10.05 -6.76
C PHE A 77 -23.15 -10.79 -6.16
N THR A 78 -23.24 -12.12 -6.00
CA THR A 78 -22.13 -12.95 -5.51
C THR A 78 -20.97 -12.95 -6.51
N ALA A 79 -21.26 -13.18 -7.80
CA ALA A 79 -20.27 -13.16 -8.87
C ALA A 79 -19.64 -11.78 -9.02
N LEU A 80 -20.43 -10.70 -8.94
CA LEU A 80 -19.95 -9.33 -8.96
C LEU A 80 -19.01 -9.04 -7.80
N SER A 81 -19.37 -9.46 -6.58
CA SER A 81 -18.53 -9.22 -5.39
C SER A 81 -17.18 -9.92 -5.48
N LEU A 82 -17.17 -11.19 -5.95
CA LEU A 82 -15.94 -11.95 -6.21
C LEU A 82 -15.10 -11.32 -7.31
N GLY A 83 -15.71 -11.08 -8.46
CA GLY A 83 -15.03 -10.52 -9.63
C GLY A 83 -14.41 -9.17 -9.31
N TYR A 84 -15.14 -8.29 -8.60
CA TYR A 84 -14.65 -7.01 -8.12
C TYR A 84 -13.41 -7.18 -7.22
N GLY A 85 -13.52 -7.99 -6.17
CA GLY A 85 -12.43 -8.18 -5.21
C GLY A 85 -11.16 -8.73 -5.87
N VAL A 86 -11.30 -9.77 -6.68
CA VAL A 86 -10.18 -10.40 -7.38
C VAL A 86 -9.57 -9.46 -8.41
N TYR A 87 -10.39 -8.80 -9.22
CA TYR A 87 -9.91 -7.89 -10.26
C TYR A 87 -9.11 -6.73 -9.67
N PHE A 88 -9.67 -6.03 -8.69
CA PHE A 88 -8.98 -4.88 -8.10
C PHE A 88 -7.77 -5.31 -7.29
N GLU A 89 -7.86 -6.35 -6.45
CA GLU A 89 -6.71 -6.80 -5.67
C GLU A 89 -5.57 -7.31 -6.57
N ALA A 90 -5.86 -8.01 -7.67
CA ALA A 90 -4.82 -8.44 -8.60
C ALA A 90 -4.24 -7.26 -9.41
N ARG A 91 -5.09 -6.32 -9.85
CA ARG A 91 -4.69 -5.23 -10.76
C ARG A 91 -4.05 -4.05 -10.04
N TRP A 92 -4.44 -3.78 -8.80
CA TRP A 92 -3.97 -2.67 -7.96
C TRP A 92 -3.15 -3.18 -6.77
N ASN A 93 -2.44 -4.30 -6.96
CA ASN A 93 -1.43 -4.78 -6.02
C ASN A 93 -1.94 -4.88 -4.56
N GLY A 94 -3.06 -5.58 -4.38
CA GLY A 94 -3.70 -5.80 -3.08
C GLY A 94 -4.65 -4.69 -2.64
N GLN A 95 -5.02 -3.75 -3.52
CA GLN A 95 -5.94 -2.66 -3.19
C GLN A 95 -7.27 -2.75 -3.94
N THR A 96 -8.31 -2.31 -3.26
CA THR A 96 -9.63 -1.99 -3.82
C THR A 96 -9.85 -0.48 -3.66
N PRO A 97 -10.74 0.15 -4.44
CA PRO A 97 -11.07 1.56 -4.27
C PRO A 97 -11.41 1.97 -2.82
N GLY A 98 -12.15 1.15 -2.08
CA GLY A 98 -12.45 1.40 -0.67
C GLY A 98 -11.23 1.26 0.23
N LYS A 99 -10.37 0.26 -0.01
CA LYS A 99 -9.10 0.12 0.72
C LYS A 99 -8.13 1.25 0.43
N TRP A 100 -8.10 1.72 -0.81
CA TRP A 100 -7.33 2.88 -1.21
C TRP A 100 -7.79 4.12 -0.43
N PHE A 101 -9.10 4.37 -0.36
CA PHE A 101 -9.67 5.45 0.43
C PHE A 101 -9.36 5.34 1.94
N ALA A 102 -9.34 4.11 2.46
CA ALA A 102 -9.04 3.84 3.86
C ALA A 102 -7.53 3.73 4.16
N HIS A 103 -6.65 3.99 3.18
CA HIS A 103 -5.20 3.88 3.29
C HIS A 103 -4.73 2.52 3.81
N VAL A 104 -5.30 1.44 3.27
CA VAL A 104 -4.90 0.07 3.60
C VAL A 104 -4.59 -0.72 2.33
N ARG A 105 -3.69 -1.71 2.45
CA ARG A 105 -3.30 -2.61 1.37
C ARG A 105 -3.16 -4.02 1.88
N VAL A 106 -3.47 -4.98 1.02
CA VAL A 106 -3.18 -6.40 1.26
C VAL A 106 -1.80 -6.73 0.73
N VAL A 107 -0.97 -7.37 1.53
CA VAL A 107 0.35 -7.87 1.15
C VAL A 107 0.50 -9.33 1.52
N ARG A 108 1.41 -10.06 0.86
CA ARG A 108 1.80 -11.40 1.32
C ARG A 108 2.53 -11.30 2.66
N LEU A 109 2.51 -12.37 3.45
CA LEU A 109 3.28 -12.45 4.70
C LEU A 109 4.79 -12.22 4.50
N GLY A 110 5.33 -12.46 3.30
CA GLY A 110 6.72 -12.14 2.95
C GLY A 110 6.95 -10.72 2.41
N GLY A 111 5.96 -9.82 2.53
CA GLY A 111 6.05 -8.41 2.09
C GLY A 111 5.86 -8.19 0.59
N GLY A 112 5.80 -9.26 -0.20
CA GLY A 112 5.59 -9.21 -1.64
C GLY A 112 4.14 -8.87 -2.06
N PRO A 113 3.96 -8.53 -3.36
CA PRO A 113 2.65 -8.26 -3.95
C PRO A 113 1.71 -9.47 -3.89
N VAL A 114 0.41 -9.21 -3.92
CA VAL A 114 -0.62 -10.27 -3.94
C VAL A 114 -0.88 -10.71 -5.37
N ASP A 115 -0.78 -12.02 -5.63
CA ASP A 115 -1.07 -12.59 -6.94
C ASP A 115 -2.58 -12.82 -7.14
N ALA A 116 -3.02 -12.92 -8.39
CA ALA A 116 -4.43 -13.15 -8.72
C ALA A 116 -5.02 -14.42 -8.07
N THR A 117 -4.22 -15.49 -7.94
CA THR A 117 -4.63 -16.74 -7.28
C THR A 117 -4.85 -16.54 -5.78
N ALA A 118 -3.93 -15.84 -5.11
CA ALA A 118 -4.06 -15.50 -3.70
C ALA A 118 -5.27 -14.59 -3.46
N ALA A 119 -5.48 -13.58 -4.32
CA ALA A 119 -6.66 -12.72 -4.28
C ALA A 119 -7.97 -13.53 -4.48
N ALA A 120 -7.99 -14.50 -5.39
CA ALA A 120 -9.15 -15.37 -5.64
C ALA A 120 -9.49 -16.24 -4.43
N VAL A 121 -8.50 -16.97 -3.88
CA VAL A 121 -8.69 -17.81 -2.70
C VAL A 121 -9.20 -16.98 -1.52
N ARG A 122 -8.59 -15.81 -1.30
CA ARG A 122 -8.95 -14.89 -0.22
C ARG A 122 -10.38 -14.39 -0.35
N ASN A 123 -10.80 -13.94 -1.54
CA ASN A 123 -12.15 -13.42 -1.78
C ASN A 123 -13.20 -14.53 -1.76
N ALA A 124 -12.89 -15.73 -2.26
CA ALA A 124 -13.78 -16.89 -2.22
C ALA A 124 -14.09 -17.32 -0.77
N LEU A 125 -13.06 -17.40 0.07
CA LEU A 125 -13.25 -17.75 1.48
C LEU A 125 -13.86 -16.61 2.29
N ALA A 126 -13.60 -15.36 1.91
CA ALA A 126 -14.25 -14.20 2.53
C ALA A 126 -15.77 -14.14 2.26
N LEU A 127 -16.30 -14.79 1.20
CA LEU A 127 -17.74 -14.96 1.03
C LEU A 127 -18.33 -15.87 2.09
N VAL A 128 -17.63 -16.95 2.45
CA VAL A 128 -18.08 -17.90 3.48
C VAL A 128 -18.19 -17.16 4.82
N ASP A 129 -17.22 -16.31 5.15
CA ASP A 129 -17.24 -15.46 6.35
C ASP A 129 -18.39 -14.44 6.35
N GLN A 130 -18.89 -14.04 5.18
CA GLN A 130 -19.98 -13.05 5.04
C GLN A 130 -21.38 -13.68 5.12
N LEU A 131 -21.49 -15.01 5.11
CA LEU A 131 -22.77 -15.68 5.27
C LEU A 131 -23.32 -15.44 6.69
N PRO A 132 -24.62 -15.14 6.86
CA PRO A 132 -25.21 -14.79 8.16
C PRO A 132 -24.93 -15.80 9.28
N ILE A 133 -24.87 -17.10 8.94
CA ILE A 133 -24.59 -18.19 9.89
C ILE A 133 -23.11 -18.23 10.32
N PHE A 134 -22.20 -17.83 9.44
CA PHE A 134 -20.75 -17.86 9.65
C PHE A 134 -20.17 -16.51 10.08
N TYR A 135 -20.97 -15.44 10.06
CA TYR A 135 -20.55 -14.09 10.43
C TYR A 135 -19.95 -14.02 11.84
N VAL A 136 -20.54 -14.75 12.80
CA VAL A 136 -20.05 -14.84 14.18
C VAL A 136 -18.73 -15.62 14.26
N LEU A 137 -18.59 -16.69 13.48
CA LEU A 137 -17.36 -17.50 13.40
C LEU A 137 -16.20 -16.70 12.77
N GLY A 138 -16.47 -16.01 11.65
CA GLY A 138 -15.50 -15.15 10.97
C GLY A 138 -15.05 -13.97 11.84
N ALA A 139 -15.97 -13.32 12.54
CA ALA A 139 -15.65 -12.27 13.52
C ALA A 139 -14.81 -12.81 14.69
N THR A 140 -15.12 -14.01 15.18
CA THR A 140 -14.39 -14.67 16.28
C THR A 140 -12.96 -15.02 15.85
N LEU A 141 -12.77 -15.51 14.62
CA LEU A 141 -11.43 -15.83 14.06
C LEU A 141 -10.55 -14.59 13.87
N VAL A 142 -11.12 -13.47 13.45
CA VAL A 142 -10.38 -12.19 13.35
C VAL A 142 -9.93 -11.69 14.72
N LEU A 143 -10.72 -11.93 15.77
CA LEU A 143 -10.38 -11.55 17.15
C LEU A 143 -9.36 -12.50 17.80
N LEU A 144 -9.35 -13.77 17.40
CA LEU A 144 -8.45 -14.79 17.96
C LEU A 144 -7.09 -14.87 17.26
N THR A 145 -6.94 -14.28 16.08
CA THR A 145 -5.66 -14.30 15.35
C THR A 145 -4.78 -13.10 15.69
N THR A 146 -3.51 -13.39 15.99
CA THR A 146 -2.48 -12.39 16.36
C THR A 146 -2.33 -11.26 15.34
N ASN A 147 -2.54 -11.55 14.05
CA ASN A 147 -2.41 -10.60 12.95
C ASN A 147 -3.76 -10.02 12.46
N ARG A 148 -4.84 -10.24 13.22
CA ARG A 148 -6.22 -9.85 12.86
C ARG A 148 -6.60 -10.35 11.46
N GLN A 149 -6.32 -11.60 11.12
CA GLN A 149 -6.54 -12.14 9.77
C GLN A 149 -7.92 -12.82 9.67
N ARG A 150 -8.63 -12.64 8.55
CA ARG A 150 -9.83 -13.44 8.26
C ARG A 150 -9.44 -14.86 7.81
N LEU A 151 -10.40 -15.78 7.75
CA LEU A 151 -10.17 -17.14 7.22
C LEU A 151 -9.56 -17.10 5.82
N GLY A 152 -10.08 -16.21 4.97
CA GLY A 152 -9.52 -16.00 3.63
C GLY A 152 -8.08 -15.45 3.63
N ASP A 153 -7.73 -14.59 4.59
CA ASP A 153 -6.38 -14.02 4.69
C ASP A 153 -5.37 -15.08 5.16
N LEU A 154 -5.77 -15.91 6.12
CA LEU A 154 -4.99 -17.06 6.61
C LEU A 154 -4.70 -18.06 5.49
N ALA A 155 -5.75 -18.47 4.78
CA ALA A 155 -5.63 -19.45 3.70
C ALA A 155 -4.80 -18.94 2.52
N ALA A 156 -4.87 -17.64 2.23
CA ALA A 156 -4.07 -17.01 1.17
C ALA A 156 -2.65 -16.61 1.61
N GLY A 157 -2.31 -16.72 2.91
CA GLY A 157 -1.02 -16.28 3.43
C GLY A 157 -0.80 -14.76 3.27
N THR A 158 -1.84 -13.97 3.49
CA THR A 158 -1.84 -12.51 3.30
C THR A 158 -2.20 -11.76 4.56
N VAL A 159 -1.79 -10.50 4.66
CA VAL A 159 -2.10 -9.60 5.76
C VAL A 159 -2.51 -8.24 5.22
N VAL A 160 -3.37 -7.53 5.95
CA VAL A 160 -3.78 -6.17 5.62
C VAL A 160 -3.00 -5.18 6.48
N ILE A 161 -2.20 -4.36 5.82
CA ILE A 161 -1.34 -3.34 6.42
C ILE A 161 -1.92 -1.96 6.18
N ARG A 162 -1.60 -1.01 7.07
CA ARG A 162 -1.85 0.41 6.81
C ARG A 162 -0.79 0.90 5.82
N GLU A 163 -1.22 1.53 4.74
CA GLU A 163 -0.31 2.19 3.81
C GLU A 163 -0.06 3.61 4.32
N ARG A 164 1.17 3.90 4.75
CA ARG A 164 1.61 5.29 4.93
C ARG A 164 1.83 5.87 3.54
N TYR A 165 0.88 6.66 3.07
CA TYR A 165 1.10 7.49 1.89
C TYR A 165 2.15 8.55 2.22
N ALA A 166 2.95 8.95 1.23
CA ALA A 166 3.97 9.99 1.37
C ALA A 166 3.44 11.36 1.86
N ALA A 167 2.13 11.52 2.06
CA ALA A 167 1.51 12.67 2.71
C ALA A 167 1.81 12.77 4.22
N ASP A 168 2.16 11.66 4.89
CA ASP A 168 2.69 11.66 6.27
C ASP A 168 4.24 11.67 6.31
N ALA A 169 4.90 11.60 5.15
CA ALA A 169 6.32 11.95 5.07
C ALA A 169 6.42 13.48 5.13
N PRO A 170 7.49 14.06 5.70
CA PRO A 170 7.69 15.51 5.67
C PRO A 170 7.56 16.02 4.23
N ASP A 171 6.42 16.67 3.96
CA ASP A 171 5.95 17.02 2.61
C ASP A 171 6.59 18.33 2.13
N SER A 172 7.13 19.13 3.05
CA SER A 172 7.92 20.29 2.67
C SER A 172 9.37 19.88 2.40
N ALA A 173 9.85 20.18 1.18
CA ALA A 173 11.29 20.15 0.92
C ALA A 173 12.04 20.95 2.02
N GLU A 174 11.43 22.01 2.56
CA GLU A 174 11.95 22.81 3.67
C GLU A 174 12.30 21.99 4.91
N GLU A 175 11.45 21.07 5.35
CA GLU A 175 11.71 20.21 6.52
C GLU A 175 12.83 19.19 6.25
N LEU A 176 12.92 18.65 5.02
CA LEU A 176 14.04 17.81 4.62
C LEU A 176 15.37 18.57 4.58
N LEU A 177 15.30 19.85 4.22
CA LEU A 177 16.43 20.77 4.12
C LEU A 177 16.81 21.38 5.48
N GLU A 178 16.01 21.23 6.53
CA GLU A 178 16.38 21.65 7.90
C GLU A 178 17.68 20.98 8.36
N TYR A 179 17.91 19.75 7.91
CA TYR A 179 19.13 19.00 8.20
C TYR A 179 20.34 19.44 7.36
N ALA A 180 20.15 20.30 6.35
CA ALA A 180 21.25 20.78 5.52
C ALA A 180 22.15 21.73 6.33
N THR A 181 23.46 21.55 6.19
CA THR A 181 24.47 22.44 6.77
C THR A 181 25.05 23.39 5.73
N ALA A 182 25.50 24.56 6.17
CA ALA A 182 26.26 25.51 5.36
C ALA A 182 27.71 25.04 5.09
N ASP A 183 28.24 24.13 5.92
CA ASP A 183 29.60 23.61 5.80
C ASP A 183 29.78 22.69 4.58
N VAL A 184 28.67 22.16 4.07
CA VAL A 184 28.62 21.32 2.88
C VAL A 184 28.01 22.13 1.74
N ALA A 185 28.83 22.44 0.74
CA ALA A 185 28.44 23.13 -0.48
C ALA A 185 29.02 22.42 -1.70
N PHE A 186 28.27 22.43 -2.80
CA PHE A 186 28.66 21.79 -4.07
C PHE A 186 28.80 22.80 -5.19
N THR A 187 29.80 22.59 -6.04
CA THR A 187 29.97 23.40 -7.25
C THR A 187 29.00 22.94 -8.36
N PRO A 188 28.63 23.80 -9.32
CA PRO A 188 27.79 23.42 -10.46
C PRO A 188 28.33 22.21 -11.24
N ALA A 189 29.65 22.09 -11.37
CA ALA A 189 30.30 20.96 -12.03
C ALA A 189 30.09 19.63 -11.29
N GLN A 190 30.07 19.65 -9.95
CA GLN A 190 29.80 18.47 -9.13
C GLN A 190 28.32 18.09 -9.13
N LEU A 191 27.42 19.07 -9.26
CA LEU A 191 25.98 18.80 -9.34
C LEU A 191 25.59 18.26 -10.73
N ALA A 192 26.29 18.68 -11.78
CA ALA A 192 26.07 18.20 -13.15
C ALA A 192 26.43 16.71 -13.35
N THR A 193 27.21 16.10 -12.44
CA THR A 193 27.50 14.65 -12.51
C THR A 193 26.36 13.77 -12.04
N LEU A 194 25.33 14.34 -11.41
CA LEU A 194 24.21 13.61 -10.81
C LEU A 194 23.10 13.34 -11.84
N ALA A 195 22.54 12.14 -11.79
CA ALA A 195 21.44 11.75 -12.66
C ALA A 195 20.14 12.49 -12.28
N PRO A 196 19.17 12.61 -13.22
CA PRO A 196 17.83 13.12 -12.93
C PRO A 196 17.18 12.42 -11.73
N ASP A 197 17.35 11.10 -11.65
CA ASP A 197 16.74 10.21 -10.66
C ASP A 197 17.41 10.28 -9.28
N ASP A 198 18.68 10.69 -9.19
CA ASP A 198 19.39 10.74 -7.90
C ASP A 198 18.68 11.64 -6.88
N ARG A 199 18.01 12.70 -7.37
CA ARG A 199 17.15 13.57 -6.55
C ARG A 199 16.02 12.81 -5.86
N ALA A 200 15.35 11.93 -6.60
CA ALA A 200 14.24 11.15 -6.06
C ALA A 200 14.74 10.17 -5.00
N VAL A 201 15.90 9.57 -5.23
CA VAL A 201 16.53 8.64 -4.29
C VAL A 201 16.94 9.35 -2.99
N ILE A 202 17.60 10.50 -3.07
CA ILE A 202 18.02 11.28 -1.89
C ILE A 202 16.79 11.70 -1.07
N ARG A 203 15.77 12.23 -1.74
CA ARG A 203 14.51 12.65 -1.09
C ARG A 203 13.82 11.48 -0.40
N ALA A 204 13.65 10.35 -1.08
CA ALA A 204 13.02 9.17 -0.51
C ALA A 204 13.76 8.64 0.73
N PHE A 205 15.10 8.69 0.71
CA PHE A 205 15.91 8.34 1.87
C PHE A 205 15.69 9.30 3.05
N LEU A 206 15.79 10.62 2.83
CA LEU A 206 15.63 11.62 3.90
C LEU A 206 14.23 11.57 4.51
N GLN A 207 13.20 11.34 3.70
CA GLN A 207 11.83 11.15 4.17
C GLN A 207 11.66 9.93 5.09
N ARG A 208 12.39 8.83 4.82
CA ARG A 208 12.28 7.60 5.61
C ARG A 208 13.23 7.56 6.81
N TYR A 209 14.24 8.43 6.85
CA TYR A 209 15.24 8.48 7.91
C TYR A 209 14.65 8.55 9.33
N PRO A 210 13.61 9.36 9.63
CA PRO A 210 13.06 9.48 10.99
C PRO A 210 12.37 8.22 11.51
N ASP A 211 11.92 7.34 10.61
CA ASP A 211 11.17 6.12 10.94
C ASP A 211 12.05 4.86 11.02
N MET A 212 13.30 4.93 10.55
CA MET A 212 14.18 3.75 10.50
C MET A 212 14.66 3.33 11.89
N ASP A 213 14.96 2.05 12.07
CA ASP A 213 15.69 1.57 13.26
C ASP A 213 17.14 2.09 13.26
N ARG A 214 17.77 2.18 14.44
CA ARG A 214 19.12 2.76 14.57
C ARG A 214 20.15 2.06 13.68
N ALA A 215 20.11 0.73 13.62
CA ALA A 215 21.04 -0.06 12.82
C ALA A 215 20.80 0.10 11.30
N GLY A 216 19.53 0.23 10.87
CA GLY A 216 19.18 0.52 9.48
C GLY A 216 19.63 1.93 9.05
N ARG A 217 19.42 2.94 9.90
CA ARG A 217 19.86 4.33 9.65
C ARG A 217 21.35 4.38 9.37
N GLU A 218 22.16 3.87 10.29
CA GLU A 218 23.62 3.93 10.19
C GLU A 218 24.13 3.24 8.92
N ARG A 219 23.67 2.01 8.66
CA ARG A 219 24.11 1.25 7.47
C ARG A 219 23.70 1.92 6.15
N LEU A 220 22.48 2.44 6.06
CA LEU A 220 21.97 3.00 4.81
C LEU A 220 22.47 4.43 4.59
N ALA A 221 22.53 5.26 5.63
CA ALA A 221 23.04 6.62 5.56
C ALA A 221 24.49 6.64 5.07
N VAL A 222 25.36 5.84 5.70
CA VAL A 222 26.77 5.74 5.32
C VAL A 222 26.93 5.22 3.89
N ARG A 223 26.13 4.23 3.48
CA ARG A 223 26.17 3.68 2.11
C ARG A 223 25.75 4.72 1.07
N MET A 224 24.70 5.47 1.35
CA MET A 224 24.19 6.52 0.48
C MET A 224 25.18 7.68 0.36
N ALA A 225 25.70 8.17 1.50
CA ALA A 225 26.75 9.19 1.50
C ALA A 225 27.99 8.74 0.73
N ALA A 226 28.48 7.51 0.94
CA ALA A 226 29.63 6.98 0.23
C ALA A 226 29.42 6.88 -1.30
N ARG A 227 28.21 6.53 -1.75
CA ARG A 227 27.86 6.57 -3.18
C ARG A 227 27.99 7.99 -3.72
N PHE A 228 27.37 8.96 -3.06
CA PHE A 228 27.34 10.34 -3.55
C PHE A 228 28.65 11.09 -3.39
N HIS A 229 29.48 10.76 -2.39
CA HIS A 229 30.87 11.23 -2.31
C HIS A 229 31.66 10.84 -3.56
N ARG A 230 31.53 9.58 -4.02
CA ARG A 230 32.20 9.13 -5.25
C ARG A 230 31.66 9.81 -6.50
N THR A 231 30.33 9.97 -6.61
CA THR A 231 29.71 10.59 -7.79
C THR A 231 30.00 12.09 -7.91
N THR A 232 29.97 12.81 -6.79
CA THR A 232 30.23 14.27 -6.75
C THR A 232 31.72 14.60 -6.63
N GLY A 233 32.57 13.60 -6.35
CA GLY A 233 33.98 13.81 -6.02
C GLY A 233 34.19 14.58 -4.71
N TYR A 234 33.18 14.66 -3.83
CA TYR A 234 33.28 15.36 -2.56
C TYR A 234 34.21 14.59 -1.60
N ALA A 235 35.33 15.20 -1.25
CA ALA A 235 36.33 14.64 -0.35
C ALA A 235 35.91 14.83 1.12
N ALA A 236 35.41 13.77 1.76
CA ALA A 236 35.18 13.77 3.19
C ALA A 236 36.47 13.46 3.95
N ALA A 237 36.75 14.19 5.03
CA ALA A 237 37.94 13.99 5.87
C ALA A 237 37.89 12.69 6.69
N ARG A 238 36.68 12.22 7.03
CA ARG A 238 36.40 10.97 7.74
C ARG A 238 35.13 10.32 7.20
N PRO A 239 34.93 9.01 7.37
CA PRO A 239 33.64 8.39 7.12
C PRO A 239 32.58 9.07 7.98
N PRO A 240 31.47 9.57 7.39
CA PRO A 240 30.45 10.26 8.16
C PRO A 240 29.72 9.28 9.08
N ASP A 241 29.32 9.75 10.25
CA ASP A 241 28.30 9.05 11.04
C ASP A 241 26.90 9.21 10.41
N ASP A 242 25.86 8.61 11.01
CA ASP A 242 24.51 8.63 10.45
C ASP A 242 23.94 10.06 10.33
N GLY A 243 24.19 10.89 11.35
CA GLY A 243 23.80 12.29 11.39
C GLY A 243 24.52 13.14 10.35
N GLU A 244 25.85 13.01 10.23
CA GLU A 244 26.65 13.69 9.22
C GLU A 244 26.29 13.25 7.80
N ALA A 245 26.04 11.96 7.60
CA ALA A 245 25.61 11.43 6.32
C ALA A 245 24.24 12.00 5.92
N ARG A 246 23.30 12.11 6.88
CA ARG A 246 22.02 12.80 6.64
C ARG A 246 22.22 14.26 6.29
N ALA A 247 23.06 14.99 7.03
CA ALA A 247 23.31 16.41 6.78
C ALA A 247 23.94 16.65 5.41
N PHE A 248 24.90 15.81 5.02
CA PHE A 248 25.51 15.81 3.69
C PHE A 248 24.46 15.59 2.58
N LEU A 249 23.59 14.58 2.73
CA LEU A 249 22.54 14.28 1.74
C LEU A 249 21.48 15.39 1.66
N ALA A 250 21.13 16.01 2.79
CA ALA A 250 20.23 17.15 2.84
C ALA A 250 20.84 18.39 2.15
N SER A 251 22.13 18.70 2.40
CA SER A 251 22.85 19.76 1.70
C SER A 251 22.98 19.49 0.20
N LEU A 252 23.20 18.23 -0.19
CA LEU A 252 23.24 17.86 -1.61
C LEU A 252 21.89 18.07 -2.30
N LEU A 253 20.79 17.73 -1.61
CA LEU A 253 19.44 18.00 -2.11
C LEU A 253 19.17 19.50 -2.26
N ARG A 254 19.58 20.31 -1.26
CA ARG A 254 19.47 21.78 -1.28
C ARG A 254 20.10 22.37 -2.53
N ASP A 255 21.39 22.07 -2.75
CA ASP A 255 22.18 22.69 -3.80
C ASP A 255 21.73 22.19 -5.19
N LEU A 256 21.32 20.91 -5.30
CA LEU A 256 20.75 20.36 -6.53
C LEU A 256 19.41 21.00 -6.91
N GLU A 257 18.57 21.35 -5.93
CA GLU A 257 17.33 22.07 -6.17
C GLU A 257 17.56 23.52 -6.59
N GLN A 258 18.53 24.20 -5.98
CA GLN A 258 18.92 25.55 -6.38
C GLN A 258 19.50 25.58 -7.80
N TYR A 259 20.39 24.63 -8.13
CA TYR A 259 21.00 24.54 -9.45
C TYR A 259 19.95 24.34 -10.56
N ARG A 260 18.95 23.48 -10.36
CA ARG A 260 17.89 23.24 -11.36
C ARG A 260 16.82 24.34 -11.43
N ARG A 261 16.74 25.23 -10.45
CA ARG A 261 15.83 26.41 -10.50
C ARG A 261 16.43 27.58 -11.28
N HIS A 262 17.76 27.66 -11.37
CA HIS A 262 18.49 28.80 -11.94
C HIS A 262 19.35 28.48 -13.17
N GLY A 263 19.49 27.21 -13.54
CA GLY A 263 20.15 26.76 -14.78
C GLY A 263 19.15 26.17 -15.76
#